data_AF-A0A6L5FXI2-F1
#
_entry.id   AF-A0A6L5FXI2-F1
#
_cell.length_a   1.000
_cell.length_b   1.000
_cell.length_c   1.000
_cell.angle_alpha   90.00
_cell.angle_beta   90.00
_cell.angle_gamma   90.00
#
_symmetry.space_group_name_H-M   'P 1'
#
loop_
_entity.id
_entity.type
_entity.pdbx_description
1 polymer ?
#
loop_
_entity_poly.entity_id
_entity_poly.type
_entity_poly.pdbx_seq_one_letter_code
_entity_poly.pdbx_strand_id
1 'polypeptide(L)'
;MGDQGSPVQIRPSRREVGGQVTESASTRILTVPNVLSLLRLLTVPIFLWLFTHDQENIAVIIYAAGAWTDFFDGYIARRFNQVSEFGKLLDPLSDRVYIVSLAVALVVRGTLPGWLAGVVIGRDILVLIALPMLAKKGVARIPVNFTGKTATACLLFGFTCLAYSETTFGGAAVADDIGFPFVGIGAALYWAAGVMYAREAARRLSGKDTVRIAG
;
A
#
# COMPACT_ATOMS: atom_id res chain seq x y z
N MET A 1 -57.91 27.10 -50.92
CA MET A 1 -57.71 25.66 -50.70
C MET A 1 -56.42 25.27 -51.42
N GLY A 2 -55.22 25.38 -50.83
CA GLY A 2 -54.75 24.68 -49.62
C GLY A 2 -54.23 23.31 -50.06
N ASP A 3 -53.18 23.27 -50.88
CA ASP A 3 -51.74 23.17 -50.54
C ASP A 3 -51.28 21.80 -50.03
N GLN A 4 -50.14 21.39 -50.56
CA GLN A 4 -49.66 20.05 -50.84
C GLN A 4 -49.01 19.39 -49.61
N GLY A 5 -49.01 18.06 -49.63
CA GLY A 5 -48.32 17.24 -48.63
C GLY A 5 -46.83 17.57 -48.56
N SER A 6 -46.36 17.85 -47.34
CA SER A 6 -44.93 17.85 -47.00
C SER A 6 -44.63 16.59 -46.18
N PRO A 7 -43.59 15.80 -46.53
CA PRO A 7 -43.18 14.65 -45.73
C PRO A 7 -42.55 15.12 -44.40
N VAL A 8 -43.04 14.55 -43.30
CA VAL A 8 -42.49 14.74 -41.96
C VAL A 8 -41.03 14.26 -41.94
N GLN A 9 -40.08 15.19 -41.94
CA GLN A 9 -38.68 14.90 -41.66
C GLN A 9 -38.52 14.58 -40.16
N ILE A 10 -38.30 13.30 -39.86
CA ILE A 10 -37.89 12.87 -38.53
C ILE A 10 -36.44 13.34 -38.33
N ARG A 11 -36.26 14.44 -37.58
CA ARG A 11 -34.95 14.87 -37.09
C ARG A 11 -34.38 13.76 -36.19
N PRO A 12 -33.14 13.29 -36.38
CA PRO A 12 -32.53 12.44 -35.39
C PRO A 12 -32.36 13.27 -34.11
N SER A 13 -33.00 12.82 -33.03
CA SER A 13 -32.73 13.34 -31.69
C SER A 13 -31.25 13.09 -31.42
N ARG A 14 -30.46 14.16 -31.45
CA ARG A 14 -29.10 14.18 -30.93
C ARG A 14 -29.22 13.89 -29.44
N ARG A 15 -29.21 12.59 -29.08
CA ARG A 15 -28.89 12.20 -27.71
C ARG A 15 -27.50 12.76 -27.49
N GLU A 16 -27.44 13.77 -26.65
CA GLU A 16 -26.22 14.13 -25.94
C GLU A 16 -25.73 12.85 -25.29
N VAL A 17 -24.79 12.19 -25.96
CA VAL A 17 -23.89 11.26 -25.31
C VAL A 17 -23.14 12.16 -24.35
N GLY A 18 -23.67 12.25 -23.12
CA GLY A 18 -22.94 12.75 -21.99
C GLY A 18 -21.63 11.99 -22.02
N GLY A 19 -20.60 12.67 -22.49
CA GLY A 19 -19.24 12.19 -22.43
C GLY A 19 -19.01 11.93 -20.97
N GLN A 20 -19.09 10.66 -20.59
CA GLN A 20 -18.36 10.20 -19.44
C GLN A 20 -16.96 10.72 -19.69
N VAL A 21 -16.56 11.69 -18.88
CA VAL A 21 -15.17 12.09 -18.76
C VAL A 21 -14.49 10.79 -18.36
N THR A 22 -14.02 10.04 -19.36
CA THR A 22 -13.06 8.98 -19.17
C THR A 22 -11.89 9.72 -18.57
N GLU A 23 -11.81 9.64 -17.25
CA GLU A 23 -10.74 10.11 -16.42
C GLU A 23 -9.48 9.46 -17.01
N SER A 24 -8.83 10.17 -17.93
CA SER A 24 -7.65 9.70 -18.61
C SER A 24 -6.60 9.49 -17.53
N ALA A 25 -6.41 8.24 -17.12
CA ALA A 25 -5.30 7.85 -16.26
C ALA A 25 -4.04 8.39 -16.92
N SER A 26 -3.46 9.43 -16.33
CA SER A 26 -2.32 10.14 -16.91
C SER A 26 -1.13 9.18 -16.96
N THR A 27 -0.67 8.84 -18.17
CA THR A 27 0.56 8.05 -18.41
C THR A 27 1.83 8.78 -17.97
N ARG A 28 1.71 9.98 -17.38
CA ARG A 28 2.87 10.69 -16.83
C ARG A 28 3.43 9.95 -15.63
N ILE A 29 4.64 9.45 -15.81
CA ILE A 29 5.47 8.83 -14.76
C ILE A 29 5.89 9.89 -13.72
N LEU A 30 6.09 11.15 -14.15
CA LEU A 30 6.47 12.28 -13.30
C LEU A 30 5.22 13.04 -12.82
N THR A 31 4.62 12.58 -11.73
CA THR A 31 3.65 13.33 -10.93
C THR A 31 4.30 13.72 -9.60
N VAL A 32 3.79 14.76 -8.94
CA VAL A 32 4.29 15.16 -7.60
C VAL A 32 4.26 13.98 -6.62
N PRO A 33 3.18 13.18 -6.53
CA PRO A 33 3.14 12.01 -5.65
C PRO A 33 4.21 10.95 -5.98
N ASN A 34 4.51 10.72 -7.25
CA ASN A 34 5.52 9.73 -7.64
C ASN A 34 6.94 10.17 -7.28
N VAL A 35 7.25 11.46 -7.43
CA VAL A 35 8.54 12.02 -7.01
C VAL A 35 8.71 11.90 -5.50
N LEU A 36 7.66 12.19 -4.73
CA LEU A 36 7.68 12.05 -3.27
C LEU A 36 7.85 10.59 -2.84
N SER A 37 7.17 9.65 -3.48
CA SER A 37 7.35 8.21 -3.27
C SER A 37 8.77 7.74 -3.60
N LEU A 38 9.38 8.26 -4.67
CA LEU A 38 10.75 7.93 -5.05
C LEU A 38 11.77 8.51 -4.06
N LEU A 39 11.60 9.78 -3.67
CA LEU A 39 12.43 10.41 -2.65
C LEU A 39 12.34 9.65 -1.32
N ARG A 40 11.14 9.21 -0.93
CA ARG A 40 10.94 8.36 0.23
C ARG A 40 11.73 7.06 0.11
N LEU A 41 11.67 6.38 -1.04
CA LEU A 41 12.46 5.18 -1.25
C LEU A 41 13.97 5.43 -1.13
N LEU A 42 14.46 6.62 -1.54
CA LEU A 42 15.85 7.03 -1.33
C LEU A 42 16.20 7.31 0.14
N THR A 43 15.23 7.68 0.98
CA THR A 43 15.47 7.83 2.43
C THR A 43 15.74 6.50 3.12
N VAL A 44 15.26 5.37 2.58
CA VAL A 44 15.44 4.04 3.16
C VAL A 44 16.91 3.63 3.34
N PRO A 45 17.77 3.66 2.30
CA PRO A 45 19.18 3.31 2.46
C PRO A 45 19.91 4.29 3.40
N ILE A 46 19.53 5.57 3.39
CA ILE A 46 20.08 6.58 4.30
C ILE A 46 19.71 6.26 5.75
N PHE A 47 18.43 5.95 5.99
CA PHE A 47 17.93 5.51 7.28
C PHE A 47 18.70 4.28 7.77
N LEU A 48 18.81 3.23 6.95
CA LEU A 48 19.50 2.00 7.30
C LEU A 48 20.95 2.27 7.69
N TRP A 49 21.66 3.06 6.87
CA TRP A 49 23.05 3.40 7.14
C TRP A 49 23.21 4.16 8.46
N LEU A 50 22.39 5.19 8.71
CA LEU A 50 22.46 5.97 9.94
C LEU A 50 22.09 5.13 11.17
N PHE A 51 21.02 4.34 11.09
CA PHE A 51 20.52 3.53 12.20
C PHE A 51 21.52 2.44 12.62
N THR A 52 22.33 1.92 11.69
CA THR A 52 23.37 0.92 12.00
C THR A 52 24.72 1.52 12.41
N HIS A 53 24.90 2.85 12.33
CA HIS A 53 26.16 3.54 12.69
C HIS A 53 26.00 4.45 13.92
N ASP A 54 25.13 4.08 14.86
CA ASP A 54 24.88 4.79 16.12
C ASP A 54 24.44 6.26 15.90
N GLN A 55 23.70 6.51 14.81
CA GLN A 55 23.06 7.79 14.50
C GLN A 55 21.54 7.66 14.53
N GLU A 56 21.01 6.85 15.46
CA GLU A 56 19.59 6.50 15.57
C GLU A 56 18.68 7.73 15.68
N ASN A 57 19.12 8.77 16.38
CA ASN A 57 18.37 10.02 16.51
C ASN A 57 18.05 10.64 15.14
N ILE A 58 19.06 10.77 14.28
CA ILE A 58 18.92 11.35 12.93
C ILE A 58 18.16 10.37 12.03
N ALA A 59 18.47 9.07 12.14
CA ALA A 59 17.81 8.03 11.37
C ALA A 59 16.29 8.03 11.59
N VAL A 60 15.83 8.04 12.84
CA VAL A 60 14.41 8.06 13.20
C VAL A 60 13.73 9.33 12.71
N ILE A 61 14.40 10.50 12.79
CA ILE A 61 13.86 11.75 12.24
C ILE A 61 13.67 11.65 10.71
N ILE A 62 14.67 11.15 9.98
CA ILE A 62 14.58 10.98 8.52
C ILE A 62 13.49 9.98 8.15
N TYR A 63 13.41 8.86 8.86
CA TYR A 63 12.37 7.86 8.67
C TYR A 63 10.98 8.44 8.91
N ALA A 64 10.79 9.15 10.03
CA ALA A 64 9.53 9.80 10.36
C ALA A 64 9.17 10.86 9.30
N ALA A 65 10.11 11.69 8.86
CA ALA A 65 9.86 12.68 7.82
C ALA A 65 9.41 12.04 6.49
N GLY A 66 10.04 10.93 6.10
CA GLY A 66 9.63 10.17 4.91
C GLY A 66 8.24 9.53 5.05
N ALA A 67 7.93 8.96 6.22
CA ALA A 67 6.60 8.41 6.51
C ALA A 67 5.50 9.49 6.52
N TRP A 68 5.79 10.68 7.04
CA TRP A 68 4.85 11.80 6.99
C TRP A 68 4.61 12.31 5.57
N THR A 69 5.64 12.25 4.72
CA THR A 69 5.53 12.67 3.32
C THR A 69 4.51 11.82 2.53
N ASP A 70 4.39 10.51 2.83
CA ASP A 70 3.36 9.63 2.29
C ASP A 70 1.94 10.11 2.56
N PHE A 71 1.69 10.50 3.80
CA PHE A 71 0.37 10.95 4.19
C PHE A 71 -0.04 12.19 3.37
N PHE A 72 0.90 13.10 3.17
CA PHE A 72 0.69 14.31 2.37
C PHE A 72 0.59 14.03 0.87
N ASP A 73 1.43 13.16 0.31
CA ASP A 73 1.39 12.86 -1.12
C ASP A 73 0.10 12.14 -1.52
N GLY A 74 -0.39 11.21 -0.69
CA GLY A 74 -1.67 10.56 -0.87
C GLY A 74 -2.84 11.53 -0.75
N TYR A 75 -2.74 12.53 0.13
CA TYR A 75 -3.73 13.60 0.24
C TYR A 75 -3.74 14.49 -1.02
N ILE A 76 -2.57 14.91 -1.49
CA ILE A 76 -2.41 15.74 -2.69
C ILE A 76 -2.89 14.99 -3.94
N ALA A 77 -2.51 13.71 -4.10
CA ALA A 77 -2.94 12.88 -5.23
C ALA A 77 -4.47 12.79 -5.33
N ARG A 78 -5.15 12.56 -4.18
CA ARG A 78 -6.62 12.50 -4.09
C ARG A 78 -7.28 13.85 -4.33
N ARG A 79 -6.69 14.94 -3.86
CA ARG A 79 -7.27 16.28 -3.97
C ARG A 79 -7.12 16.89 -5.36
N PHE A 80 -6.01 16.59 -6.05
CA PHE A 80 -5.68 17.14 -7.36
C PHE A 80 -5.88 16.15 -8.52
N ASN A 81 -6.45 14.99 -8.22
CA ASN A 81 -6.73 13.92 -9.19
C ASN A 81 -5.49 13.50 -10.01
N GLN A 82 -4.33 13.49 -9.36
CA GLN A 82 -3.03 13.17 -9.98
C GLN A 82 -2.63 11.72 -9.75
N VAL A 83 -3.57 10.79 -9.96
CA VAL A 83 -3.32 9.36 -9.81
C VAL A 83 -2.75 8.81 -11.12
N SER A 84 -1.57 8.19 -11.08
CA SER A 84 -0.98 7.51 -12.25
C SER A 84 -0.89 6.00 -12.04
N GLU A 85 -0.92 5.23 -13.13
CA GLU A 85 -0.81 3.76 -13.07
C GLU A 85 0.53 3.31 -12.46
N PHE A 86 1.59 4.09 -12.70
CA PHE A 86 2.89 3.84 -12.08
C PHE A 86 2.86 4.07 -10.56
N GLY A 87 2.23 5.16 -10.11
CA GLY A 87 2.05 5.44 -8.68
C GLY A 87 1.25 4.35 -7.96
N LYS A 88 0.18 3.84 -8.58
CA LYS A 88 -0.63 2.73 -8.03
C LYS A 88 0.16 1.45 -7.71
N LEU A 89 1.29 1.24 -8.40
CA LEU A 89 2.21 0.13 -8.14
C LEU A 89 3.35 0.53 -7.19
N LEU A 90 3.86 1.76 -7.32
CA LEU A 90 4.98 2.26 -6.53
C LEU A 90 4.60 2.47 -5.07
N ASP A 91 3.41 2.99 -4.77
CA ASP A 91 3.02 3.31 -3.39
C ASP A 91 3.00 2.05 -2.51
N PRO A 92 2.32 0.94 -2.89
CA PRO A 92 2.34 -0.28 -2.08
C PRO A 92 3.71 -0.93 -1.97
N LEU A 93 4.58 -0.74 -2.98
CA LEU A 93 5.96 -1.24 -2.94
C LEU A 93 6.80 -0.42 -1.96
N SER A 94 6.73 0.91 -2.05
CA SER A 94 7.45 1.83 -1.17
C SER A 94 7.08 1.59 0.29
N ASP A 95 5.79 1.46 0.59
CA ASP A 95 5.28 1.14 1.94
C ASP A 95 5.86 -0.16 2.49
N ARG A 96 5.94 -1.20 1.64
CA ARG A 96 6.48 -2.50 2.03
C ARG A 96 7.97 -2.42 2.29
N VAL A 97 8.72 -1.74 1.42
CA VAL A 97 10.14 -1.52 1.63
C VAL A 97 10.37 -0.77 2.94
N TYR A 98 9.58 0.27 3.23
CA TYR A 98 9.68 1.04 4.46
C TYR A 98 9.50 0.19 5.73
N ILE A 99 8.50 -0.68 5.76
CA ILE A 99 8.24 -1.59 6.89
C ILE A 99 9.36 -2.65 7.00
N VAL A 100 9.73 -3.28 5.89
CA VAL A 100 10.75 -4.34 5.85
C VAL A 100 12.11 -3.79 6.29
N SER A 101 12.51 -2.62 5.79
CA SER A 101 13.77 -1.99 6.14
C SER A 101 13.82 -1.64 7.63
N LEU A 102 12.75 -1.10 8.20
CA LEU A 102 12.69 -0.82 9.63
C LEU A 102 12.79 -2.11 10.47
N ALA A 103 12.04 -3.15 10.10
CA ALA A 103 12.11 -4.44 10.78
C ALA A 103 13.51 -5.06 10.72
N VAL A 104 14.17 -5.02 9.55
CA VAL A 104 15.55 -5.52 9.39
C VAL A 104 16.53 -4.71 10.24
N ALA A 105 16.42 -3.38 10.25
CA ALA A 105 17.28 -2.52 11.06
C ALA A 105 17.18 -2.86 12.56
N LEU A 106 15.96 -3.05 13.06
CA LEU A 106 15.70 -3.43 14.45
C LEU A 106 16.24 -4.83 14.80
N VAL A 107 16.21 -5.77 13.85
CA VAL A 107 16.83 -7.09 14.06
C VAL A 107 18.34 -7.00 14.13
N VAL A 108 18.96 -6.19 13.25
CA VAL A 108 20.42 -5.97 13.25
C VAL A 108 20.89 -5.33 14.55
N ARG A 109 20.08 -4.42 15.12
CA ARG A 109 20.34 -3.81 16.45
C ARG A 109 20.05 -4.75 17.62
N GLY A 110 19.36 -5.87 17.40
CA GLY A 110 18.98 -6.81 18.45
C GLY A 110 17.73 -6.41 19.24
N THR A 111 17.12 -5.27 18.95
CA THR A 111 15.87 -4.79 19.58
C THR A 111 14.70 -5.70 19.22
N LEU A 112 14.58 -6.08 17.94
CA LEU A 112 13.51 -6.94 17.46
C LEU A 112 13.99 -8.39 17.31
N PRO A 113 13.30 -9.38 17.91
CA PRO A 113 13.63 -10.78 17.69
C PRO A 113 13.50 -11.16 16.20
N GLY A 114 14.54 -11.77 15.63
CA GLY A 114 14.58 -12.12 14.21
C GLY A 114 13.43 -13.02 13.74
N TRP A 115 12.89 -13.86 14.63
CA TRP A 115 11.72 -14.70 14.31
C TRP A 115 10.46 -13.86 14.07
N LEU A 116 10.27 -12.75 14.79
CA LEU A 116 9.09 -11.88 14.67
C LEU A 116 9.14 -11.10 13.36
N ALA A 117 10.33 -10.60 12.99
CA ALA A 117 10.56 -10.03 11.66
C ALA A 117 10.33 -11.07 10.55
N GLY A 118 10.83 -12.30 10.71
CA GLY A 118 10.62 -13.40 9.78
C GLY A 118 9.14 -13.74 9.58
N VAL A 119 8.33 -13.71 10.65
CA VAL A 119 6.88 -13.92 10.61
C VAL A 119 6.16 -12.84 9.78
N VAL A 120 6.56 -11.57 9.91
CA VAL A 120 5.97 -10.46 9.17
C VAL A 120 6.42 -10.46 7.71
N ILE A 121 7.73 -10.53 7.45
CA ILE A 121 8.33 -10.52 6.12
C ILE A 121 7.91 -11.78 5.33
N GLY A 122 7.91 -12.95 5.97
CA GLY A 122 7.50 -14.21 5.36
C GLY A 122 6.06 -14.15 4.83
N ARG A 123 5.14 -13.53 5.58
CA ARG A 123 3.76 -13.30 5.12
C ARG A 123 3.75 -12.44 3.85
N ASP A 124 4.55 -11.37 3.80
CA ASP A 124 4.62 -10.48 2.63
C ASP A 124 5.14 -11.21 1.39
N ILE A 125 6.17 -12.04 1.55
CA ILE A 125 6.68 -12.90 0.47
C ILE A 125 5.59 -13.88 0.00
N LEU A 126 4.87 -14.52 0.93
CA LEU A 126 3.78 -15.45 0.57
C LEU A 126 2.69 -14.77 -0.26
N VAL A 127 2.28 -13.55 0.10
CA VAL A 127 1.26 -12.79 -0.65
C VAL A 127 1.80 -12.33 -2.00
N LEU A 128 3.07 -11.88 -2.05
CA LEU A 128 3.72 -11.46 -3.29
C LEU A 128 3.81 -12.60 -4.31
N ILE A 129 4.02 -13.83 -3.85
CA ILE A 129 4.04 -15.04 -4.70
C ILE A 129 2.62 -15.51 -5.03
N ALA A 130 1.70 -15.51 -4.06
CA ALA A 130 0.34 -16.01 -4.25
C ALA A 130 -0.48 -15.18 -5.25
N LEU A 131 -0.36 -13.85 -5.21
CA LEU A 131 -1.10 -12.93 -6.09
C LEU A 131 -0.94 -13.24 -7.60
N PRO A 132 0.28 -13.29 -8.16
CA PRO A 132 0.47 -13.62 -9.57
C PRO A 132 0.07 -15.06 -9.90
N MET A 133 0.24 -16.01 -8.97
CA MET A 133 -0.22 -17.39 -9.17
C MET A 133 -1.75 -17.48 -9.28
N LEU A 134 -2.48 -16.70 -8.48
CA LEU A 134 -3.94 -16.61 -8.54
C LEU A 134 -4.42 -15.87 -9.79
N ALA A 135 -3.71 -14.80 -10.18
CA ALA A 135 -4.00 -14.07 -11.41
C ALA A 135 -3.86 -14.97 -12.65
N LYS A 136 -2.81 -15.80 -12.72
CA LYS A 136 -2.63 -16.81 -13.79
C LYS A 136 -3.76 -17.84 -13.85
N LYS A 137 -4.46 -18.08 -12.73
CA LYS A 137 -5.60 -19.01 -12.64
C LYS A 137 -6.96 -18.32 -12.89
N GLY A 138 -6.98 -17.05 -13.31
CA GLY A 138 -8.21 -16.32 -13.60
C GLY A 138 -9.02 -15.90 -12.38
N VAL A 139 -8.44 -15.97 -11.17
CA VAL A 139 -9.13 -15.55 -9.94
C VAL A 139 -9.19 -14.03 -9.90
N ALA A 140 -10.40 -13.47 -9.91
CA ALA A 140 -10.63 -12.03 -9.78
C ALA A 140 -9.97 -11.47 -8.51
N ARG A 141 -9.47 -10.23 -8.59
CA ARG A 141 -8.75 -9.53 -7.51
C ARG A 141 -9.54 -9.65 -6.20
N ILE A 142 -8.91 -10.28 -5.20
CA ILE A 142 -9.51 -10.43 -3.88
C ILE A 142 -9.37 -9.08 -3.16
N PRO A 143 -10.48 -8.44 -2.75
CA PRO A 143 -10.42 -7.15 -2.09
C PRO A 143 -9.71 -7.28 -0.74
N VAL A 144 -8.86 -6.29 -0.44
CA VAL A 144 -8.18 -6.19 0.85
C VAL A 144 -9.19 -5.94 1.96
N ASN A 145 -9.14 -6.77 3.01
CA ASN A 145 -9.97 -6.61 4.19
C ASN A 145 -9.46 -5.48 5.08
N PHE A 146 -10.38 -4.87 5.84
CA PHE A 146 -10.03 -3.85 6.83
C PHE A 146 -8.98 -4.36 7.84
N THR A 147 -9.07 -5.65 8.21
CA THR A 147 -8.12 -6.35 9.08
C THR A 147 -6.67 -6.19 8.62
N GLY A 148 -6.38 -6.33 7.32
CA GLY A 148 -5.02 -6.17 6.79
C GLY A 148 -4.51 -4.73 6.86
N LYS A 149 -5.39 -3.75 6.72
CA LYS A 149 -5.04 -2.32 6.88
C LYS A 149 -4.70 -2.01 8.33
N THR A 150 -5.56 -2.42 9.27
CA THR A 150 -5.32 -2.25 10.70
C THR A 150 -4.04 -2.95 11.14
N ALA A 151 -3.81 -4.18 10.67
CA ALA A 151 -2.58 -4.92 10.95
C ALA A 151 -1.33 -4.16 10.49
N THR A 152 -1.35 -3.62 9.27
CA THR A 152 -0.23 -2.84 8.72
C THR A 152 0.00 -1.56 9.52
N ALA A 153 -1.05 -0.86 9.93
CA ALA A 153 -0.96 0.33 10.78
C ALA A 153 -0.36 0.01 12.15
N CYS A 154 -0.80 -1.08 12.79
CA CYS A 154 -0.24 -1.53 14.07
C CYS A 154 1.24 -1.90 13.96
N LEU A 155 1.64 -2.59 12.88
CA LEU A 155 3.04 -2.95 12.63
C LEU A 155 3.91 -1.71 12.39
N LEU A 156 3.46 -0.79 11.54
CA LEU A 156 4.19 0.45 11.26
C LEU A 156 4.39 1.27 12.54
N PHE A 157 3.32 1.44 13.33
CA PHE A 157 3.38 2.13 14.60
C PHE A 157 4.31 1.42 15.59
N GLY A 158 4.13 0.11 15.77
CA GLY A 158 4.93 -0.69 16.69
C GLY A 158 6.42 -0.66 16.35
N PHE A 159 6.80 -0.89 15.09
CA PHE A 159 8.20 -0.80 14.67
C PHE A 159 8.76 0.62 14.81
N THR A 160 7.96 1.66 14.53
CA THR A 160 8.42 3.04 14.71
C THR A 160 8.66 3.35 16.20
N CYS A 161 7.81 2.87 17.09
CA CYS A 161 8.03 2.98 18.54
C CYS A 161 9.30 2.25 18.99
N LEU A 162 9.56 1.04 18.50
CA LEU A 162 10.79 0.31 18.80
C LEU A 162 12.04 0.98 18.21
N ALA A 163 11.93 1.62 17.05
CA ALA A 163 13.05 2.40 16.50
C ALA A 163 13.30 3.67 17.31
N TYR A 164 12.22 4.29 17.82
CA TYR A 164 12.32 5.44 18.71
C TYR A 164 12.89 5.07 20.09
N SER A 165 12.64 3.86 20.61
CA SER A 165 13.19 3.43 21.91
C SER A 165 14.70 3.28 21.91
N GLU A 166 15.33 3.11 20.73
CA GLU A 166 16.79 3.13 20.59
C GLU A 166 17.38 4.54 20.71
N THR A 167 16.59 5.59 20.50
CA THR A 167 17.08 6.99 20.49
C THR A 167 17.44 7.50 21.87
N THR A 168 18.30 8.52 21.93
CA THR A 168 18.62 9.23 23.17
C THR A 168 17.55 10.27 23.55
N PHE A 169 16.43 10.31 22.84
CA PHE A 169 15.34 11.25 23.13
C PHE A 169 14.58 10.83 24.40
N GLY A 170 13.94 11.80 25.06
CA GLY A 170 13.12 11.53 26.23
C GLY A 170 11.90 10.66 25.89
N GLY A 171 11.55 9.71 26.77
CA GLY A 171 10.41 8.82 26.57
C GLY A 171 10.71 7.52 25.82
N ALA A 172 11.99 7.26 25.50
CA ALA A 172 12.45 6.02 24.86
C ALA A 172 11.96 4.74 25.58
N ALA A 173 12.03 4.69 26.91
CA ALA A 173 11.56 3.54 27.69
C ALA A 173 10.06 3.25 27.50
N VAL A 174 9.24 4.29 27.45
CA VAL A 174 7.79 4.16 27.23
C VAL A 174 7.50 3.68 25.80
N ALA A 175 8.32 4.10 24.83
CA ALA A 175 8.17 3.67 23.44
C ALA A 175 8.45 2.16 23.28
N ASP A 176 9.38 1.60 24.06
CA ASP A 176 9.67 0.16 24.05
C ASP A 176 8.49 -0.66 24.57
N ASP A 177 7.96 -0.28 25.73
CA ASP A 177 6.79 -0.91 26.37
C ASP A 177 5.54 -0.89 25.48
N ILE A 178 5.39 0.14 24.66
CA ILE A 178 4.28 0.28 23.70
C ILE A 178 4.58 -0.48 22.40
N GLY A 179 5.82 -0.47 21.93
CA GLY A 179 6.21 -1.01 20.64
C GLY A 179 5.91 -2.50 20.51
N PHE A 180 6.35 -3.32 21.47
CA PHE A 180 6.17 -4.77 21.43
C PHE A 180 4.71 -5.22 21.37
N PRO A 181 3.79 -4.72 22.23
CA PRO A 181 2.36 -5.04 22.12
C PRO A 181 1.78 -4.73 20.74
N PHE A 182 2.11 -3.58 20.17
CA PHE A 182 1.62 -3.20 18.84
C PHE A 182 2.19 -4.07 17.72
N VAL A 183 3.47 -4.46 17.80
CA VAL A 183 4.04 -5.43 16.87
C VAL A 183 3.36 -6.79 17.00
N GLY A 184 3.12 -7.27 18.23
CA GLY A 184 2.43 -8.53 18.48
C GLY A 184 0.99 -8.56 17.95
N ILE A 185 0.20 -7.55 18.30
CA ILE A 185 -1.18 -7.38 17.80
C ILE A 185 -1.18 -7.23 16.28
N GLY A 186 -0.27 -6.40 15.76
CA GLY A 186 -0.08 -6.17 14.33
C GLY A 186 0.20 -7.48 13.60
N ALA A 187 1.17 -8.26 14.05
CA ALA A 187 1.53 -9.55 13.47
C ALA A 187 0.38 -10.56 13.52
N ALA A 188 -0.35 -10.64 14.63
CA ALA A 188 -1.51 -11.51 14.77
C ALA A 188 -2.62 -11.15 13.76
N LEU A 189 -2.98 -9.87 13.67
CA LEU A 189 -3.94 -9.37 12.69
C LEU A 189 -3.43 -9.58 11.25
N TYR A 190 -2.11 -9.47 11.04
CA TYR A 190 -1.48 -9.61 9.74
C TYR A 190 -1.64 -11.02 9.16
N TRP A 191 -1.47 -12.01 10.03
CA TRP A 191 -1.70 -13.42 9.72
C TRP A 191 -3.17 -13.77 9.64
N ALA A 192 -4.02 -13.24 10.54
CA ALA A 192 -5.47 -13.42 10.44
C ALA A 192 -6.00 -12.92 9.09
N ALA A 193 -5.55 -11.74 8.63
CA ALA A 193 -5.88 -11.22 7.31
C ALA A 193 -5.36 -12.13 6.18
N GLY A 194 -4.16 -12.70 6.32
CA GLY A 194 -3.58 -13.66 5.39
C GLY A 194 -4.39 -14.96 5.28
N VAL A 195 -4.86 -15.51 6.40
CA VAL A 195 -5.71 -16.71 6.43
C VAL A 195 -7.06 -16.42 5.78
N MET A 196 -7.67 -15.26 6.05
CA MET A 196 -8.91 -14.85 5.37
C MET A 196 -8.71 -14.79 3.85
N TYR A 197 -7.59 -14.21 3.40
CA TYR A 197 -7.24 -14.15 2.00
C TYR A 197 -7.06 -15.54 1.38
N ALA A 198 -6.32 -16.43 2.05
CA ALA A 198 -6.10 -17.79 1.59
C ALA A 198 -7.41 -18.61 1.49
N ARG A 199 -8.31 -18.46 2.48
CA ARG A 199 -9.64 -19.11 2.45
C ARG A 199 -10.49 -18.60 1.31
N GLU A 200 -10.47 -17.29 1.05
CA GLU A 200 -11.20 -16.70 -0.08
C GLU A 200 -10.63 -17.15 -1.42
N ALA A 201 -9.31 -17.21 -1.55
CA ALA A 201 -8.64 -17.74 -2.73
C ALA A 201 -9.00 -19.22 -2.98
N ALA A 202 -8.97 -20.05 -1.93
CA ALA A 202 -9.34 -21.47 -2.02
C ALA A 202 -10.82 -21.66 -2.44
N ARG A 203 -11.73 -20.83 -1.90
CA ARG A 203 -13.15 -20.83 -2.30
C ARG A 203 -13.33 -20.50 -3.78
N ARG A 204 -12.66 -19.46 -4.29
CA ARG A 204 -12.75 -19.06 -5.70
C ARG A 204 -12.10 -20.05 -6.67
N LEU A 205 -11.12 -20.81 -6.20
CA LEU A 205 -10.53 -21.91 -6.98
C LEU A 205 -11.41 -23.17 -6.98
N SER A 206 -12.19 -23.39 -5.91
CA SER A 206 -13.05 -24.58 -5.76
C SER A 206 -14.46 -24.38 -6.32
N GLY A 207 -14.98 -23.15 -6.28
CA GLY A 207 -16.21 -22.75 -6.95
C GLY A 207 -15.92 -22.41 -8.41
N LYS A 208 -16.62 -23.06 -9.35
CA LYS A 208 -16.53 -22.86 -10.81
C LYS A 208 -17.02 -21.47 -11.25
N ASP A 209 -16.52 -20.39 -10.68
CA ASP A 209 -16.66 -19.03 -11.24
C ASP A 209 -15.39 -18.67 -11.99
N THR A 210 -15.03 -19.51 -12.96
CA THR A 210 -14.12 -19.10 -14.03
C THR A 210 -14.90 -18.12 -14.90
N VAL A 211 -14.96 -16.85 -14.50
CA VAL A 211 -15.35 -15.78 -15.41
C VAL A 211 -14.34 -15.84 -16.55
N ARG A 212 -14.76 -16.46 -17.66
CA ARG A 212 -14.07 -16.39 -18.94
C ARG A 212 -13.95 -14.91 -19.27
N ILE A 213 -12.76 -14.35 -19.11
CA ILE A 213 -12.42 -13.10 -19.79
C ILE A 213 -12.39 -13.48 -21.26
N ALA A 214 -13.47 -13.12 -21.96
CA ALA A 214 -13.60 -13.26 -23.40
C ALA A 214 -12.45 -12.49 -24.08
N GLY A 215 -11.92 -13.09 -25.15
CA GLY A 215 -10.73 -12.63 -25.86
C GLY A 215 -10.91 -11.34 -26.65
#